data_AF-A0ABD2WUS1-F1
#
_entry.id   AF-A0ABD2WUS1-F1
#
_cell.length_a   1.000
_cell.length_b   1.000
_cell.length_c   1.000
_cell.angle_alpha   90.00
_cell.angle_beta   90.00
_cell.angle_gamma   90.00
#
_symmetry.space_group_name_H-M   'P 1'
#
loop_
_entity.id
_entity.type
_entity.pdbx_description
1 polymer ?
#
loop_
_entity_poly.entity_id
_entity_poly.type
_entity_poly.pdbx_seq_one_letter_code
_entity_poly.pdbx_strand_id
1 'polypeptide(L)'
;MTFHFGLQETILFDQWVVSDLSGVLGSVIGIIILGMIYEGLKNYREYLNVSKAIYKRKGETESRAKSIFSTIHVVQTMLQGVQLILGYFLMFIFMTYNVYLCIAVVVGSVLGYFVFSWKYARCDISECCS
;
A
#
# COMPACT_ATOMS: atom_id res chain seq x y z
N MET A 1 8.30 -20.62 -16.56
CA MET A 1 7.56 -21.04 -15.36
C MET A 1 6.09 -20.80 -15.63
N THR A 2 5.24 -21.77 -15.33
CA THR A 2 3.78 -21.65 -15.54
C THR A 2 3.10 -21.51 -14.19
N PHE A 3 1.83 -21.09 -14.17
CA PHE A 3 1.08 -21.03 -12.92
C PHE A 3 0.84 -22.43 -12.38
N HIS A 4 1.05 -22.62 -11.08
CA HIS A 4 0.91 -23.91 -10.42
C HIS A 4 0.02 -23.82 -9.18
N PHE A 5 -0.68 -24.91 -8.87
CA PHE A 5 -1.57 -25.04 -7.71
C PHE A 5 -0.88 -25.80 -6.56
N GLY A 6 0.42 -25.56 -6.36
CA GLY A 6 1.21 -26.18 -5.29
C GLY A 6 0.74 -25.75 -3.90
N LEU A 7 0.57 -26.71 -3.00
CA LEU A 7 0.26 -26.47 -1.57
C LEU A 7 1.52 -26.37 -0.71
N GLN A 8 2.69 -26.71 -1.26
CA GLN A 8 3.95 -26.80 -0.54
C GLN A 8 5.01 -25.93 -1.23
N GLU A 9 5.10 -24.67 -0.81
CA GLU A 9 5.97 -23.66 -1.42
C GLU A 9 6.61 -22.82 -0.31
N THR A 10 7.89 -22.48 -0.48
CA THR A 10 8.64 -21.58 0.41
C THR A 10 8.55 -20.16 -0.12
N ILE A 11 7.83 -19.28 0.60
CA ILE A 11 7.36 -18.01 0.01
C ILE A 11 8.36 -16.86 0.17
N LEU A 12 9.11 -16.75 1.29
CA LEU A 12 9.92 -15.55 1.56
C LEU A 12 11.16 -15.74 2.46
N PHE A 13 11.09 -16.67 3.41
CA PHE A 13 12.19 -17.07 4.30
C PHE A 13 12.12 -18.58 4.48
N ASP A 14 13.24 -19.23 4.79
CA ASP A 14 13.30 -20.67 5.14
C ASP A 14 12.38 -21.04 6.33
N GLN A 15 11.91 -20.04 7.09
CA GLN A 15 10.97 -20.18 8.21
C GLN A 15 9.48 -20.14 7.81
N TRP A 16 9.15 -19.66 6.60
CA TRP A 16 7.76 -19.62 6.11
C TRP A 16 7.51 -20.77 5.13
N VAL A 17 7.65 -22.00 5.64
CA VAL A 17 7.30 -23.23 4.91
C VAL A 17 5.83 -23.50 5.16
N VAL A 18 5.04 -23.43 4.10
CA VAL A 18 3.64 -23.84 4.16
C VAL A 18 3.60 -25.33 3.85
N SER A 19 3.37 -26.17 4.86
CA SER A 19 3.28 -27.63 4.71
C SER A 19 1.83 -28.14 4.67
N ASP A 20 0.87 -27.28 5.06
CA ASP A 20 -0.54 -27.62 5.28
C ASP A 20 -1.50 -26.59 4.66
N LEU A 21 -2.74 -27.02 4.38
CA LEU A 21 -3.83 -26.16 3.88
C LEU A 21 -4.09 -24.94 4.77
N SER A 22 -3.96 -25.09 6.08
CA SER A 22 -4.08 -24.00 7.06
C SER A 22 -2.98 -22.94 6.89
N GLY A 23 -1.76 -23.36 6.54
CA GLY A 23 -0.64 -22.46 6.26
C GLY A 23 -0.83 -21.69 4.95
N VAL A 24 -1.46 -22.29 3.94
CA VAL A 24 -1.82 -21.60 2.69
C VAL A 24 -2.86 -20.52 2.99
N LEU A 25 -3.91 -20.87 3.76
CA LEU A 25 -4.96 -19.93 4.12
C LEU A 25 -4.42 -18.76 4.96
N GLY A 26 -3.54 -19.03 5.92
CA GLY A 26 -2.87 -18.00 6.71
C GLY A 26 -2.04 -17.05 5.83
N SER A 27 -1.33 -17.61 4.85
CA SER A 27 -0.53 -16.83 3.88
C SER A 27 -1.40 -15.95 3.00
N VAL A 28 -2.51 -16.47 2.48
CA VAL A 28 -3.48 -15.71 1.67
C VAL A 28 -4.03 -14.52 2.47
N ILE A 29 -4.43 -14.72 3.73
CA ILE A 29 -4.93 -13.63 4.58
C ILE A 29 -3.84 -12.59 4.83
N GLY A 30 -2.61 -13.03 5.15
CA GLY A 30 -1.47 -12.13 5.36
C GLY A 30 -1.15 -11.29 4.13
N ILE A 31 -1.18 -11.88 2.93
CA ILE A 31 -0.91 -11.20 1.67
C ILE A 31 -2.03 -10.21 1.31
N ILE A 32 -3.29 -10.56 1.55
CA ILE A 32 -4.42 -9.64 1.37
C ILE A 32 -4.21 -8.40 2.25
N ILE A 33 -3.90 -8.59 3.54
CA ILE A 33 -3.64 -7.49 4.48
C ILE A 33 -2.45 -6.66 4.01
N LEU A 34 -1.35 -7.30 3.59
CA LEU A 34 -0.17 -6.62 3.07
C LEU A 34 -0.50 -5.77 1.83
N GLY A 35 -1.28 -6.30 0.90
CA GLY A 35 -1.76 -5.60 -0.29
C GLY A 35 -2.66 -4.41 0.05
N MET A 36 -3.57 -4.58 1.01
CA MET A 36 -4.42 -3.48 1.49
C MET A 36 -3.58 -2.36 2.12
N ILE A 37 -2.59 -2.71 2.94
CA ILE A 37 -1.67 -1.75 3.57
C ILE A 37 -0.87 -1.01 2.49
N TYR A 38 -0.33 -1.72 1.49
CA TYR A 38 0.40 -1.11 0.37
C TYR A 38 -0.45 -0.05 -0.34
N GLU A 39 -1.69 -0.37 -0.70
CA GLU A 39 -2.57 0.57 -1.41
C GLU A 39 -3.03 1.71 -0.50
N GLY A 40 -3.22 1.45 0.80
CA GLY A 40 -3.50 2.48 1.80
C GLY A 40 -2.37 3.49 1.96
N LEU A 41 -1.11 3.03 2.03
CA LEU A 41 0.06 3.91 2.06
C LEU A 41 0.20 4.73 0.78
N LYS A 42 -0.02 4.11 -0.38
CA LYS A 42 -0.02 4.79 -1.68
C LYS A 42 -1.06 5.91 -1.71
N ASN A 43 -2.29 5.64 -1.29
CA ASN A 43 -3.36 6.64 -1.26
C ASN A 43 -3.08 7.77 -0.26
N TYR A 44 -2.54 7.46 0.93
CA TYR A 44 -2.18 8.48 1.91
C TYR A 44 -1.05 9.39 1.42
N ARG A 45 -0.08 8.86 0.68
CA ARG A 45 0.97 9.67 0.05
C ARG A 45 0.40 10.64 -0.99
N GLU A 46 -0.55 10.17 -1.79
CA GLU A 46 -1.25 10.99 -2.78
C GLU A 46 -2.06 12.11 -2.09
N TYR A 47 -2.76 11.79 -1.01
CA TYR A 47 -3.43 12.78 -0.18
C TYR A 47 -2.49 13.89 0.31
N LEU A 48 -1.34 13.53 0.89
CA LEU A 48 -0.38 14.53 1.38
C LEU A 48 0.14 15.43 0.25
N ASN A 49 0.33 14.90 -0.96
CA ASN A 49 0.74 15.70 -2.11
C ASN A 49 -0.36 16.69 -2.52
N VAL A 50 -1.62 16.24 -2.53
CA VAL A 50 -2.79 17.08 -2.83
C VAL A 50 -2.98 18.15 -1.76
N SER A 51 -2.95 17.80 -0.48
CA SER A 51 -3.06 18.77 0.62
C SER A 51 -1.95 19.81 0.60
N LYS A 52 -0.71 19.43 0.26
CA LYS A 52 0.38 20.40 0.05
C LYS A 52 0.07 21.34 -1.11
N ALA A 53 -0.47 20.83 -2.22
CA ALA A 53 -0.83 21.65 -3.37
C ALA A 53 -1.97 22.63 -3.03
N ILE A 54 -2.98 22.18 -2.28
CA ILE A 54 -4.10 23.02 -1.81
C ILE A 54 -3.61 24.08 -0.82
N TYR A 55 -2.79 23.70 0.18
CA TYR A 55 -2.22 24.63 1.15
C TYR A 55 -1.34 25.68 0.47
N LYS A 56 -0.52 25.28 -0.51
CA LYS A 56 0.29 26.19 -1.34
C LYS A 56 -0.59 27.16 -2.13
N ARG A 57 -1.78 26.74 -2.58
CA ARG A 57 -2.72 27.59 -3.33
C ARG A 57 -3.44 28.61 -2.45
N LYS A 58 -3.66 28.29 -1.16
CA LYS A 58 -4.34 29.16 -0.20
C LYS A 58 -3.40 30.19 0.46
N GLY A 59 -2.09 29.91 0.49
CA GLY A 59 -1.07 30.76 1.10
C GLY A 59 -0.19 31.51 0.08
N GLU A 60 -0.73 32.56 -0.55
CA GLU A 60 0.12 33.66 -1.00
C GLU A 60 0.40 34.59 0.19
N THR A 61 1.69 34.88 0.42
CA THR A 61 2.27 35.81 1.42
C THR A 61 2.71 35.24 2.79
N GLU A 62 3.60 34.24 2.82
CA GLU A 62 4.87 34.36 3.58
C GLU A 62 5.81 33.14 3.42
N SER A 63 7.09 33.46 3.15
CA SER A 63 8.31 32.64 3.30
C SER A 63 8.42 31.29 2.56
N ARG A 64 8.71 31.38 1.24
CA ARG A 64 9.09 30.29 0.31
C ARG A 64 10.24 29.38 0.76
N ALA A 65 11.10 29.79 1.71
CA ALA A 65 12.35 29.10 2.03
C ALA A 65 12.27 28.15 3.25
N LYS A 66 11.39 28.41 4.22
CA LYS A 66 11.26 27.58 5.44
C LYS A 66 10.51 26.26 5.21
N SER A 67 9.77 26.13 4.11
CA SER A 67 8.93 24.95 3.83
C SER A 67 9.63 23.83 3.05
N ILE A 68 10.83 24.06 2.53
CA ILE A 68 11.55 23.06 1.72
C ILE A 68 12.10 21.94 2.62
N PHE A 69 12.51 22.27 3.85
CA PHE A 69 13.03 21.32 4.85
C PHE A 69 12.06 21.14 6.02
N SER A 70 10.76 21.12 5.73
CA SER A 70 9.75 20.84 6.72
C SER A 70 9.66 19.34 6.98
N THR A 71 9.34 18.95 8.22
CA THR A 71 9.04 17.56 8.63
C THR A 71 8.14 16.82 7.63
N ILE A 72 7.29 17.56 6.91
CA ILE A 72 6.39 17.06 5.88
C ILE A 72 7.15 16.47 4.66
N HIS A 73 8.34 16.98 4.32
CA HIS A 73 9.19 16.42 3.26
C HIS A 73 9.89 15.14 3.72
N VAL A 74 10.33 15.09 4.99
CA VAL A 74 10.94 13.89 5.61
C VAL A 74 9.92 12.76 5.76
N VAL A 75 8.70 13.07 6.20
CA VAL A 75 7.61 12.10 6.29
C VAL A 75 7.27 11.56 4.90
N GLN A 76 7.19 12.41 3.88
CA GLN A 76 6.92 11.97 2.51
C GLN A 76 8.00 11.02 1.96
N THR A 77 9.28 11.31 2.18
CA THR A 77 10.38 10.44 1.72
C THR A 77 10.42 9.13 2.50
N MET A 78 10.15 9.15 3.80
CA MET A 78 10.06 7.93 4.61
C MET A 78 8.91 7.02 4.16
N LEU A 79 7.72 7.60 3.92
CA LEU A 79 6.58 6.84 3.41
C LEU A 79 6.86 6.22 2.03
N GLN A 80 7.58 6.93 1.17
CA GLN A 80 8.05 6.41 -0.11
C GLN A 80 8.99 5.20 0.07
N GLY A 81 9.89 5.24 1.06
CA GLY A 81 10.76 4.11 1.39
C GLY A 81 9.96 2.88 1.82
N VAL A 82 9.00 3.05 2.74
CA VAL A 82 8.15 1.95 3.22
C VAL A 82 7.30 1.37 2.09
N GLN A 83 6.68 2.22 1.27
CA GLN A 83 5.89 1.77 0.12
C GLN A 83 6.73 0.95 -0.87
N LEU A 84 7.97 1.38 -1.13
CA LEU A 84 8.87 0.68 -2.03
C LEU A 84 9.23 -0.72 -1.49
N ILE A 85 9.55 -0.82 -0.20
CA ILE A 85 9.80 -2.11 0.48
C ILE A 85 8.58 -3.03 0.37
N LEU A 86 7.37 -2.54 0.68
CA LEU A 86 6.14 -3.31 0.58
C LEU A 86 5.83 -3.75 -0.86
N GLY A 87 6.07 -2.87 -1.84
CA GLY A 87 5.89 -3.17 -3.26
C GLY A 87 6.84 -4.28 -3.74
N TYR A 88 8.10 -4.26 -3.30
CA TYR A 88 9.04 -5.34 -3.60
C TYR A 88 8.63 -6.66 -2.97
N PHE A 89 8.08 -6.67 -1.75
CA PHE A 89 7.54 -7.91 -1.17
C PHE A 89 6.39 -8.48 -1.98
N LEU A 90 5.42 -7.64 -2.39
CA LEU A 90 4.30 -8.08 -3.23
C LEU A 90 4.78 -8.59 -4.60
N MET A 91 5.76 -7.92 -5.22
CA MET A 91 6.37 -8.38 -6.47
C MET A 91 7.07 -9.73 -6.29
N PHE A 92 7.81 -9.90 -5.19
CA PHE A 92 8.49 -11.15 -4.87
C PHE A 92 7.49 -12.30 -4.70
N ILE A 93 6.38 -12.05 -3.99
CA ILE A 93 5.27 -13.01 -3.87
C ILE A 93 4.71 -13.40 -5.23
N PHE A 94 4.51 -12.43 -6.14
CA PHE A 94 4.00 -12.72 -7.48
C PHE A 94 4.94 -13.60 -8.31
N MET A 95 6.25 -13.47 -8.09
CA MET A 95 7.27 -14.31 -8.73
C MET A 95 7.27 -15.77 -8.24
N THR A 96 6.51 -16.11 -7.19
CA THR A 96 6.35 -17.52 -6.76
C THR A 96 5.42 -18.33 -7.70
N TYR A 97 4.71 -17.66 -8.64
CA TYR A 97 3.78 -18.28 -9.60
C TYR A 97 2.68 -19.18 -8.98
N ASN A 98 2.44 -19.05 -7.67
CA ASN A 98 1.36 -19.76 -6.99
C ASN A 98 0.03 -19.03 -7.18
N VAL A 99 -0.95 -19.72 -7.77
CA VAL A 99 -2.26 -19.12 -8.11
C VAL A 99 -2.98 -18.55 -6.88
N TYR A 100 -2.94 -19.24 -5.74
CA TYR A 100 -3.62 -18.79 -4.52
C TYR A 100 -3.05 -17.46 -4.02
N LEU A 101 -1.73 -17.32 -4.04
CA LEU A 101 -1.04 -16.11 -3.60
C LEU A 101 -1.20 -14.98 -4.61
N CYS A 102 -1.16 -15.26 -5.91
CA CYS A 102 -1.42 -14.28 -6.96
C CYS A 102 -2.83 -13.69 -6.82
N ILE A 103 -3.85 -14.54 -6.63
CA ILE A 103 -5.22 -14.08 -6.38
C ILE A 103 -5.28 -13.25 -5.10
N ALA A 104 -4.59 -13.66 -4.03
CA ALA A 104 -4.53 -12.90 -2.78
C ALA A 104 -3.97 -11.48 -2.97
N VAL A 105 -2.90 -11.31 -3.76
CA VAL A 105 -2.32 -9.99 -4.08
C VAL A 105 -3.32 -9.12 -4.86
N VAL A 106 -3.97 -9.70 -5.87
CA VAL A 106 -4.96 -8.99 -6.70
C VAL A 106 -6.17 -8.58 -5.86
N VAL A 107 -6.73 -9.50 -5.06
CA VAL A 107 -7.88 -9.21 -4.19
C VAL A 107 -7.50 -8.18 -3.11
N GLY A 108 -6.33 -8.32 -2.48
CA GLY A 108 -5.85 -7.38 -1.48
C GLY A 108 -5.66 -5.96 -2.02
N SER A 109 -5.11 -5.82 -3.22
CA SER A 109 -4.93 -4.51 -3.86
C SER A 109 -6.27 -3.88 -4.27
N VAL A 110 -7.21 -4.66 -4.84
CA VAL A 110 -8.56 -4.17 -5.19
C VAL A 110 -9.34 -3.75 -3.96
N LEU A 111 -9.36 -4.57 -2.91
CA LEU A 111 -10.05 -4.25 -1.65
C LEU A 111 -9.39 -3.05 -0.95
N GLY A 112 -8.07 -2.97 -0.97
CA GLY A 112 -7.31 -1.83 -0.45
C GLY A 112 -7.74 -0.53 -1.13
N TYR A 113 -7.69 -0.51 -2.46
CA TYR A 113 -8.11 0.64 -3.24
C TYR A 113 -9.55 1.04 -2.91
N PHE A 114 -10.48 0.08 -2.92
CA PHE A 114 -11.88 0.35 -2.64
C PHE A 114 -12.12 0.98 -1.25
N VAL A 115 -11.53 0.39 -0.20
CA VAL A 115 -11.72 0.87 1.19
C VAL A 115 -11.11 2.26 1.40
N PHE A 116 -9.90 2.50 0.89
CA PHE A 116 -9.21 3.77 1.10
C PHE A 116 -9.73 4.88 0.18
N SER A 117 -10.09 4.59 -1.07
CA SER A 117 -10.74 5.56 -1.96
C SER A 117 -12.12 5.97 -1.46
N TRP A 118 -12.91 5.04 -0.89
CA TRP A 118 -14.22 5.39 -0.31
C TRP A 118 -14.09 6.35 0.89
N LYS A 119 -13.11 6.11 1.78
CA LYS A 119 -12.87 7.00 2.91
C LYS A 119 -12.44 8.40 2.45
N TYR A 120 -11.62 8.48 1.41
CA TYR A 120 -11.16 9.76 0.85
C TYR A 120 -12.32 10.58 0.29
N ALA A 121 -13.21 9.96 -0.49
CA ALA A 121 -14.37 10.62 -1.06
C ALA A 121 -15.32 11.23 -0.01
N ARG A 122 -15.41 10.65 1.20
CA ARG A 122 -16.21 11.24 2.29
C ARG A 122 -15.57 12.47 2.93
N CYS A 123 -14.24 12.55 2.96
CA CYS A 123 -13.53 13.65 3.63
C CYS A 123 -13.67 14.96 2.85
N ASP A 124 -13.56 14.89 1.52
CA ASP A 124 -13.69 16.03 0.60
C ASP A 124 -15.10 16.68 0.68
N ILE A 125 -16.13 15.84 0.84
CA ILE A 125 -17.53 16.30 1.00
C ILE A 125 -17.73 17.05 2.32
N SER A 126 -17.06 16.64 3.41
CA SER A 126 -17.20 17.29 4.72
C SER A 126 -16.52 18.65 4.81
N GLU A 127 -15.39 18.85 4.10
CA GLU A 127 -14.71 20.15 4.04
C GLU A 127 -15.40 21.13 3.07
N CYS A 128 -16.17 20.63 2.08
CA CYS A 128 -16.97 21.48 1.19
C CYS A 128 -18.27 22.01 1.83
N CYS A 129 -18.61 21.59 3.06
CA CYS A 129 -19.88 21.91 3.70
C CYS A 129 -19.73 22.69 5.03
N SER A 130 -18.57 23.33 5.26
CA SER A 130 -18.36 24.26 6.39
C SER A 130 -18.00 25.66 5.93
#